data_AF-A0A517MSG1-F1
#
_entry.id   AF-A0A517MSG1-F1
#
_cell.length_a   1.000
_cell.length_b   1.000
_cell.length_c   1.000
_cell.angle_alpha   90.00
_cell.angle_beta   90.00
_cell.angle_gamma   90.00
#
_symmetry.space_group_name_H-M   'P 1'
#
loop_
_entity.id
_entity.type
_entity.pdbx_description
1 polymer ?
#
loop_
_entity_poly.entity_id
_entity_poly.type
_entity_poly.pdbx_seq_one_letter_code
_entity_poly.pdbx_strand_id
1 'polypeptide(L)'
;MKHLIAFSAALLFCFALTTRPAEAVIAYDQNVTPEVIFGSGNANGGFTTDTVGVVELGLRAKQRFPAANVFNSDGAGGYTFDAGESSPGSGRALWNYEWSINTDTATGSQKLADLTYRLDIDSDPAVGSASFTSFDPMDGSNHTDGFFDHAFGLNSTGNGAGVVASDVASYNTALTTYNVAQNSWATVWAGLDTTAAGEYEIVLSAFDGATVVASTSIVVTAVPEPSAFLFGGLVCSVLGANYYRKNKQAKA
;
A
#
# COMPACT_ATOMS: atom_id res chain seq x y z
N MET A 1 72.25 34.23 32.24
CA MET A 1 71.55 33.32 31.30
C MET A 1 70.09 33.27 31.71
N LYS A 2 69.22 33.95 30.96
CA LYS A 2 67.77 34.04 31.21
C LYS A 2 67.11 32.97 30.34
N HIS A 3 66.51 31.94 30.94
CA HIS A 3 65.77 30.93 30.20
C HIS A 3 64.29 31.33 30.12
N LEU A 4 63.86 31.62 28.90
CA LEU A 4 62.47 31.89 28.54
C LEU A 4 61.83 30.54 28.20
N ILE A 5 60.82 30.12 28.98
CA ILE A 5 60.01 28.93 28.69
C ILE A 5 58.73 29.40 28.01
N ALA A 6 58.55 29.06 26.73
CA ALA A 6 57.35 29.35 25.98
C ALA A 6 56.31 28.23 26.19
N PHE A 7 55.16 28.57 26.78
CA PHE A 7 53.98 27.71 26.82
C PHE A 7 53.26 27.80 25.47
N SER A 8 53.21 26.69 24.72
CA SER A 8 52.32 26.55 23.56
C SER A 8 50.98 25.98 24.02
N ALA A 9 49.91 26.75 23.91
CA ALA A 9 48.54 26.28 24.10
C ALA A 9 48.07 25.57 22.82
N ALA A 10 47.90 24.25 22.90
CA ALA A 10 47.24 23.49 21.84
C ALA A 10 45.72 23.70 21.95
N LEU A 11 45.14 24.38 20.97
CA LEU A 11 43.71 24.59 20.85
C LEU A 11 43.06 23.29 20.34
N LEU A 12 42.37 22.56 21.22
CA LEU A 12 41.62 21.36 20.89
C LEU A 12 40.32 21.78 20.17
N PHE A 13 40.28 21.63 18.85
CA PHE A 13 39.09 21.90 18.06
C PHE A 13 38.15 20.68 18.14
N CYS A 14 37.17 20.71 19.04
CA CYS A 14 36.09 19.72 19.06
C CYS A 14 35.26 19.86 17.78
N PHE A 15 35.47 18.97 16.81
CA PHE A 15 34.52 18.74 15.73
C PHE A 15 33.26 18.14 16.34
N ALA A 16 32.21 18.95 16.51
CA ALA A 16 30.88 18.43 16.77
C ALA A 16 30.45 17.66 15.51
N LEU A 17 30.45 16.31 15.58
CA LEU A 17 29.74 15.50 14.61
C LEU A 17 28.25 15.82 14.78
N THR A 18 27.72 16.65 13.90
CA THR A 18 26.28 16.81 13.78
C THR A 18 25.74 15.52 13.17
N THR A 19 24.98 14.76 13.95
CA THR A 19 24.16 13.66 13.42
C THR A 19 23.17 14.28 12.44
N ARG A 20 23.37 14.05 11.14
CA ARG A 20 22.37 14.42 10.14
C ARG A 20 21.13 13.56 10.39
N PRO A 21 19.92 14.14 10.52
CA PRO A 21 18.70 13.35 10.40
C PRO A 21 18.77 12.53 9.10
N ALA A 22 18.42 11.25 9.20
CA ALA A 22 18.27 10.38 8.03
C ALA A 22 17.21 11.00 7.12
N GLU A 23 17.57 11.21 5.86
CA GLU A 23 16.65 11.71 4.85
C GLU A 23 15.67 10.58 4.49
N ALA A 24 14.37 10.89 4.46
CA ALA A 24 13.35 9.96 4.03
C ALA A 24 13.62 9.55 2.58
N VAL A 25 13.75 8.24 2.32
CA VAL A 25 13.93 7.72 0.97
C VAL A 25 12.65 6.98 0.60
N ILE A 26 11.79 7.65 -0.16
CA ILE A 26 10.72 6.97 -0.88
C ILE A 26 11.38 6.07 -1.92
N ALA A 27 11.08 4.78 -1.86
CA ALA A 27 11.54 3.79 -2.81
C ALA A 27 10.35 3.02 -3.39
N TYR A 28 10.41 2.71 -4.68
CA TYR A 28 9.32 2.10 -5.43
C TYR A 28 9.63 0.64 -5.75
N ASP A 29 8.60 -0.19 -5.90
CA ASP A 29 8.72 -1.62 -6.20
C ASP A 29 9.56 -2.42 -5.20
N GLN A 30 9.58 -1.98 -3.95
CA GLN A 30 10.36 -2.62 -2.90
C GLN A 30 9.63 -3.83 -2.29
N ASN A 31 10.43 -4.65 -1.61
CA ASN A 31 9.95 -5.58 -0.61
C ASN A 31 9.74 -4.82 0.70
N VAL A 32 8.80 -5.29 1.53
CA VAL A 32 8.64 -4.84 2.91
C VAL A 32 9.31 -5.82 3.88
N THR A 33 9.70 -5.32 5.04
CA THR A 33 10.37 -6.05 6.10
C THR A 33 9.35 -6.54 7.15
N PRO A 34 9.30 -7.84 7.49
CA PRO A 34 10.20 -8.91 7.04
C PRO A 34 9.80 -9.57 5.74
N GLU A 35 8.50 -9.76 5.53
CA GLU A 35 7.85 -10.43 4.43
C GLU A 35 6.40 -9.93 4.35
N VAL A 36 5.63 -10.39 3.36
CA VAL A 36 4.17 -10.30 3.44
C VAL A 36 3.65 -11.39 4.37
N ILE A 37 3.17 -11.00 5.55
CA ILE A 37 2.80 -11.90 6.65
C ILE A 37 1.30 -12.23 6.72
N PHE A 38 0.46 -11.55 5.93
CA PHE A 38 -0.96 -11.89 5.77
C PHE A 38 -1.18 -12.85 4.60
N GLY A 39 -1.94 -13.92 4.85
CA GLY A 39 -2.30 -14.92 3.84
C GLY A 39 -1.10 -15.71 3.27
N SER A 40 -1.34 -16.94 2.83
CA SER A 40 -0.29 -17.74 2.20
C SER A 40 -0.13 -17.41 0.71
N GLY A 41 1.12 -17.32 0.23
CA GLY A 41 1.41 -17.23 -1.21
C GLY A 41 1.35 -15.82 -1.80
N ASN A 42 1.19 -14.80 -0.95
CA ASN A 42 1.35 -13.42 -1.35
C ASN A 42 2.84 -13.11 -1.54
N ALA A 43 3.24 -12.67 -2.73
CA ALA A 43 4.62 -12.27 -2.98
C ALA A 43 4.96 -10.99 -2.20
N ASN A 44 6.19 -10.90 -1.70
CA ASN A 44 6.77 -9.68 -1.16
C ASN A 44 7.39 -8.89 -2.31
N GLY A 45 6.95 -7.65 -2.53
CA GLY A 45 7.38 -6.84 -3.68
C GLY A 45 6.30 -5.91 -4.21
N GLY A 46 6.69 -4.93 -5.03
CA GLY A 46 5.74 -3.98 -5.61
C GLY A 46 5.17 -2.99 -4.59
N PHE A 47 5.85 -2.76 -3.46
CA PHE A 47 5.49 -1.71 -2.50
C PHE A 47 6.21 -0.40 -2.79
N THR A 48 5.51 0.71 -2.64
CA THR A 48 6.11 2.02 -2.38
C THR A 48 6.39 2.13 -0.90
N THR A 49 7.66 2.21 -0.53
CA THR A 49 8.09 2.23 0.87
C THR A 49 8.69 3.56 1.24
N ASP A 50 8.40 4.02 2.46
CA ASP A 50 9.17 5.06 3.14
C ASP A 50 9.87 4.44 4.34
N THR A 51 11.20 4.58 4.41
CA THR A 51 11.98 4.13 5.57
C THR A 51 12.74 5.30 6.16
N VAL A 52 12.34 5.71 7.37
CA VAL A 52 12.94 6.83 8.10
C VAL A 52 13.42 6.34 9.45
N GLY A 53 14.74 6.37 9.65
CA GLY A 53 15.34 5.78 10.84
C GLY A 53 15.10 4.27 10.87
N VAL A 54 14.26 3.80 11.80
CA VAL A 54 13.89 2.38 11.94
C VAL A 54 12.45 2.08 11.50
N VAL A 55 11.62 3.12 11.29
CA VAL A 55 10.22 2.95 10.88
C VAL A 55 10.18 2.75 9.36
N GLU A 56 9.48 1.71 8.93
CA GLU A 56 9.17 1.42 7.52
C GLU A 56 7.65 1.36 7.33
N LEU A 57 7.16 2.12 6.36
CA LEU A 57 5.80 2.06 5.86
C LEU A 57 5.82 1.57 4.42
N GLY A 58 4.83 0.76 4.04
CA GLY A 58 4.67 0.26 2.68
C GLY A 58 3.23 0.34 2.21
N LEU A 59 3.02 0.80 0.97
CA LEU A 59 1.73 0.76 0.28
C LEU A 59 1.88 0.15 -1.11
N ARG A 60 0.89 -0.66 -1.53
CA ARG A 60 0.76 -1.14 -2.91
C ARG A 60 -0.69 -1.37 -3.30
N ALA A 61 -0.95 -1.41 -4.60
CA ALA A 61 -2.17 -1.99 -5.14
C ALA A 61 -1.90 -3.37 -5.75
N LYS A 62 -2.90 -4.24 -5.75
CA LYS A 62 -2.78 -5.64 -6.19
C LYS A 62 -4.07 -6.18 -6.78
N GLN A 63 -3.95 -6.96 -7.84
CA GLN A 63 -5.06 -7.71 -8.42
C GLN A 63 -5.68 -8.68 -7.40
N ARG A 64 -6.99 -8.52 -7.16
CA ARG A 64 -7.77 -9.35 -6.24
C ARG A 64 -8.63 -10.39 -6.96
N PHE A 65 -9.18 -10.07 -8.12
CA PHE A 65 -9.98 -11.02 -8.92
C PHE A 65 -9.56 -11.04 -10.40
N PRO A 66 -9.21 -12.22 -10.94
CA PRO A 66 -8.81 -13.41 -10.20
C PRO A 66 -7.58 -13.11 -9.32
N ALA A 67 -7.48 -13.75 -8.15
CA ALA A 67 -6.38 -13.46 -7.21
C ALA A 67 -5.03 -13.84 -7.81
N ALA A 68 -4.10 -12.88 -7.88
CA ALA A 68 -2.77 -13.10 -8.44
C ALA A 68 -1.75 -12.12 -7.83
N ASN A 69 -0.46 -12.47 -7.88
CA ASN A 69 0.63 -11.55 -7.57
C ASN A 69 0.93 -10.65 -8.78
N VAL A 70 -0.08 -9.87 -9.18
CA VAL A 70 -0.02 -8.88 -10.26
C VAL A 70 -0.25 -7.52 -9.65
N PHE A 71 0.77 -6.66 -9.74
CA PHE A 71 0.78 -5.34 -9.10
C PHE A 71 0.50 -4.21 -10.10
N ASN A 72 0.84 -4.38 -11.38
CA ASN A 72 0.67 -3.33 -12.41
C ASN A 72 1.27 -1.96 -12.02
N SER A 73 2.41 -1.99 -11.34
CA SER A 73 3.18 -0.80 -10.98
C SER A 73 3.85 -0.17 -12.21
N ASP A 74 3.98 1.14 -12.20
CA ASP A 74 4.75 1.92 -13.17
C ASP A 74 6.22 2.15 -12.75
N GLY A 75 6.61 1.66 -11.57
CA GLY A 75 7.94 1.84 -10.98
C GLY A 75 8.19 3.21 -10.35
N ALA A 76 7.14 4.01 -10.19
CA ALA A 76 7.17 5.36 -9.63
C ALA A 76 6.04 5.63 -8.63
N GLY A 77 5.42 4.57 -8.09
CA GLY A 77 4.35 4.65 -7.10
C GLY A 77 2.94 4.78 -7.68
N GLY A 78 2.82 4.71 -9.01
CA GLY A 78 1.56 4.57 -9.73
C GLY A 78 1.23 3.11 -10.02
N TYR A 79 -0.06 2.78 -9.97
CA TYR A 79 -0.58 1.44 -10.25
C TYR A 79 -1.78 1.55 -11.17
N THR A 80 -1.89 0.68 -12.18
CA THR A 80 -3.03 0.70 -13.12
C THR A 80 -3.85 -0.59 -13.05
N PHE A 81 -5.16 -0.45 -12.86
CA PHE A 81 -6.10 -1.58 -12.83
C PHE A 81 -7.38 -1.26 -13.59
N ASP A 82 -8.08 -2.30 -14.03
CA ASP A 82 -9.43 -2.13 -14.54
C ASP A 82 -10.37 -1.73 -13.37
N ALA A 83 -11.17 -0.69 -13.60
CA ALA A 83 -12.35 -0.39 -12.81
C ALA A 83 -13.39 -1.48 -13.06
N GLY A 84 -14.04 -1.96 -12.01
CA GLY A 84 -15.09 -2.96 -12.11
C GLY A 84 -15.17 -3.87 -10.90
N GLU A 85 -16.05 -4.85 -11.05
CA GLU A 85 -16.31 -5.87 -10.04
C GLU A 85 -16.01 -7.25 -10.59
N SER A 86 -15.64 -8.18 -9.70
CA SER A 86 -15.35 -9.58 -10.05
C SER A 86 -16.48 -10.29 -10.81
N SER A 87 -17.70 -9.83 -10.61
CA SER A 87 -18.90 -10.19 -11.37
C SER A 87 -19.95 -9.10 -11.18
N PRO A 88 -20.87 -8.89 -12.15
CA PRO A 88 -21.86 -7.82 -12.07
C PRO A 88 -22.69 -7.85 -10.77
N GLY A 89 -22.65 -6.76 -10.00
CA GLY A 89 -23.43 -6.57 -8.78
C GLY A 89 -22.89 -7.32 -7.55
N SER A 90 -21.65 -7.79 -7.61
CA SER A 90 -21.00 -8.45 -6.47
C SER A 90 -20.47 -7.46 -5.43
N GLY A 91 -20.23 -6.20 -5.80
CA GLY A 91 -19.54 -5.23 -4.95
C GLY A 91 -18.10 -5.63 -4.60
N ARG A 92 -17.50 -6.56 -5.34
CA ARG A 92 -16.14 -7.06 -5.09
C ARG A 92 -15.18 -6.48 -6.12
N ALA A 93 -14.43 -5.45 -5.72
CA ALA A 93 -13.44 -4.78 -6.54
C ALA A 93 -12.44 -5.74 -7.19
N LEU A 94 -12.06 -5.49 -8.44
CA LEU A 94 -11.03 -6.27 -9.15
C LEU A 94 -9.64 -6.20 -8.51
N TRP A 95 -9.37 -5.16 -7.73
CA TRP A 95 -8.10 -4.91 -7.06
C TRP A 95 -8.33 -4.47 -5.61
N ASN A 96 -7.30 -4.69 -4.80
CA ASN A 96 -7.20 -4.24 -3.41
C ASN A 96 -6.00 -3.31 -3.29
N TYR A 97 -5.98 -2.50 -2.23
CA TYR A 97 -4.74 -1.92 -1.73
C TYR A 97 -4.27 -2.73 -0.51
N GLU A 98 -2.96 -2.75 -0.33
CA GLU A 98 -2.30 -3.46 0.75
C GLU A 98 -1.31 -2.52 1.43
N TRP A 99 -1.23 -2.64 2.74
CA TRP A 99 -0.39 -1.79 3.56
C TRP A 99 0.46 -2.62 4.51
N SER A 100 1.62 -2.07 4.85
CA SER A 100 2.56 -2.64 5.80
C SER A 100 3.10 -1.55 6.71
N ILE A 101 3.13 -1.84 8.00
CA ILE A 101 3.74 -1.02 9.04
C ILE A 101 4.79 -1.88 9.73
N ASN A 102 6.01 -1.38 9.79
CA ASN A 102 7.05 -1.90 10.67
C ASN A 102 7.65 -0.76 11.48
N THR A 103 7.38 -0.72 12.78
CA THR A 103 7.83 0.38 13.67
C THR A 103 9.32 0.33 13.99
N ASP A 104 9.98 -0.82 13.82
CA ASP A 104 11.41 -0.94 14.05
C ASP A 104 11.98 -2.11 13.27
N THR A 105 12.43 -1.81 12.05
CA THR A 105 13.08 -2.77 11.14
C THR A 105 14.43 -3.29 11.65
N ALA A 106 15.08 -2.60 12.59
CA ALA A 106 16.40 -2.96 13.07
C ALA A 106 16.35 -3.99 14.20
N THR A 107 15.54 -3.76 15.23
CA THR A 107 15.50 -4.60 16.44
C THR A 107 14.12 -5.10 16.81
N GLY A 108 13.06 -4.49 16.29
CA GLY A 108 11.68 -4.76 16.68
C GLY A 108 11.37 -4.35 18.13
N SER A 109 12.14 -3.43 18.72
CA SER A 109 11.97 -2.97 20.09
C SER A 109 10.81 -1.99 20.22
N GLN A 110 10.68 -1.04 19.28
CA GLN A 110 9.49 -0.17 19.20
C GLN A 110 8.29 -1.00 18.74
N LYS A 111 7.17 -0.89 19.44
CA LYS A 111 5.94 -1.65 19.19
C LYS A 111 4.91 -0.81 18.46
N LEU A 112 3.93 -1.47 17.86
CA LEU A 112 2.87 -0.80 17.11
C LEU A 112 2.12 0.24 17.96
N ALA A 113 1.93 -0.03 19.25
CA ALA A 113 1.29 0.87 20.21
C ALA A 113 2.12 2.11 20.58
N ASP A 114 3.42 2.16 20.24
CA ASP A 114 4.29 3.29 20.56
C ASP A 114 4.11 4.46 19.57
N LEU A 115 3.44 4.23 18.43
CA LEU A 115 3.11 5.23 17.43
C LEU A 115 1.60 5.24 17.18
N THR A 116 1.11 6.31 16.56
CA THR A 116 -0.24 6.35 15.96
C THR A 116 -0.14 6.44 14.44
N TYR A 117 -1.22 6.11 13.74
CA TYR A 117 -1.21 6.02 12.29
C TYR A 117 -2.38 6.75 11.68
N ARG A 118 -2.23 7.12 10.42
CA ARG A 118 -3.34 7.64 9.63
C ARG A 118 -3.27 7.07 8.23
N LEU A 119 -4.40 6.53 7.81
CA LEU A 119 -4.66 6.18 6.43
C LEU A 119 -5.62 7.22 5.87
N ASP A 120 -5.15 7.96 4.86
CA ASP A 120 -5.94 8.92 4.10
C ASP A 120 -6.26 8.29 2.74
N ILE A 121 -7.54 8.18 2.39
CA ILE A 121 -7.99 7.55 1.13
C ILE A 121 -8.87 8.52 0.36
N ASP A 122 -8.43 8.88 -0.84
CA ASP A 122 -9.21 9.67 -1.77
C ASP A 122 -10.33 8.82 -2.37
N SER A 123 -11.57 9.25 -2.15
CA SER A 123 -12.76 8.60 -2.70
C SER A 123 -13.31 9.29 -3.95
N ASP A 124 -12.75 10.44 -4.34
CA ASP A 124 -13.15 11.16 -5.56
C ASP A 124 -12.28 10.70 -6.74
N PRO A 125 -12.85 10.02 -7.76
CA PRO A 125 -12.08 9.59 -8.93
C PRO A 125 -11.64 10.75 -9.85
N ALA A 126 -12.13 11.98 -9.63
CA ALA A 126 -11.86 13.11 -10.50
C ALA A 126 -10.43 13.63 -10.36
N VAL A 127 -9.66 13.55 -11.45
CA VAL A 127 -8.27 14.03 -11.51
C VAL A 127 -8.16 15.47 -10.97
N GLY A 128 -7.33 15.65 -9.95
CA GLY A 128 -7.05 16.95 -9.33
C GLY A 128 -8.10 17.45 -8.33
N SER A 129 -9.09 16.62 -7.97
CA SER A 129 -10.02 16.85 -6.87
C SER A 129 -9.91 15.68 -5.91
N ALA A 130 -9.65 15.94 -4.63
CA ALA A 130 -9.50 14.89 -3.63
C ALA A 130 -10.52 15.05 -2.51
N SER A 131 -11.18 13.94 -2.16
CA SER A 131 -12.07 13.82 -1.02
C SER A 131 -11.58 12.70 -0.11
N PHE A 132 -10.67 13.07 0.79
CA PHE A 132 -10.04 12.14 1.71
C PHE A 132 -10.98 11.73 2.86
N THR A 133 -11.12 10.42 3.02
CA THR A 133 -11.53 9.83 4.29
C THR A 133 -10.27 9.44 5.07
N SER A 134 -10.21 9.87 6.34
CA SER A 134 -9.05 9.67 7.21
C SER A 134 -9.43 8.90 8.47
N PHE A 135 -8.64 7.89 8.83
CA PHE A 135 -8.79 7.16 10.09
C PHE A 135 -7.47 6.50 10.51
N ASP A 136 -7.37 6.09 11.78
CA ASP A 136 -6.24 5.29 12.25
C ASP A 136 -6.54 3.80 11.96
N PRO A 137 -5.79 3.14 11.05
CA PRO A 137 -6.03 1.74 10.73
C PRO A 137 -5.74 0.79 11.89
N MET A 138 -5.02 1.23 12.93
CA MET A 138 -4.67 0.42 14.10
C MET A 138 -5.58 0.68 15.31
N ASP A 139 -6.36 1.76 15.32
CA ASP A 139 -7.35 2.01 16.38
C ASP A 139 -8.58 1.11 16.16
N GLY A 140 -8.65 0.02 16.94
CA GLY A 140 -9.71 -0.98 16.83
C GLY A 140 -11.13 -0.43 17.00
N SER A 141 -11.30 0.74 17.61
CA SER A 141 -12.62 1.39 17.71
C SER A 141 -13.16 1.89 16.37
N ASN A 142 -12.32 1.99 15.33
CA ASN A 142 -12.72 2.23 13.95
C ASN A 142 -13.34 1.00 13.29
N HIS A 143 -13.32 -0.17 13.94
CA HIS A 143 -14.03 -1.37 13.50
C HIS A 143 -15.25 -1.66 14.37
N THR A 144 -16.31 -2.23 13.78
CA THR A 144 -17.57 -2.51 14.50
C THR A 144 -17.39 -3.48 15.67
N ASP A 145 -16.47 -4.44 15.52
CA ASP A 145 -16.17 -5.43 16.56
C ASP A 145 -15.15 -4.93 17.60
N GLY A 146 -14.63 -3.71 17.45
CA GLY A 146 -13.61 -3.12 18.34
C GLY A 146 -12.17 -3.59 18.08
N PHE A 147 -11.95 -4.35 17.01
CA PHE A 147 -10.63 -4.79 16.53
C PHE A 147 -10.68 -5.14 15.04
N PHE A 148 -9.54 -5.05 14.36
CA PHE A 148 -9.38 -5.47 12.97
C PHE A 148 -8.64 -6.81 12.85
N ASP A 149 -8.79 -7.47 11.70
CA ASP A 149 -8.20 -8.78 11.39
C ASP A 149 -6.76 -8.71 10.82
N HIS A 150 -5.97 -7.73 11.26
CA HIS A 150 -4.60 -7.58 10.76
C HIS A 150 -3.75 -8.81 11.05
N ALA A 151 -2.78 -9.05 10.17
CA ALA A 151 -1.67 -9.94 10.46
C ALA A 151 -0.61 -9.19 11.24
N PHE A 152 -0.33 -9.65 12.46
CA PHE A 152 0.69 -9.11 13.35
C PHE A 152 1.94 -9.99 13.38
N GLY A 153 3.12 -9.38 13.55
CA GLY A 153 4.38 -10.12 13.55
C GLY A 153 5.60 -9.37 14.08
N LEU A 154 6.74 -10.06 14.01
CA LEU A 154 8.07 -9.55 14.31
C LEU A 154 8.90 -9.53 13.04
N ASN A 155 10.09 -8.92 13.06
CA ASN A 155 11.06 -8.94 11.93
C ASN A 155 11.55 -10.35 11.55
N SER A 156 11.18 -11.39 12.30
CA SER A 156 11.46 -12.78 12.00
C SER A 156 10.25 -13.57 11.48
N THR A 157 9.08 -12.93 11.39
CA THR A 157 7.85 -13.60 10.93
C THR A 157 7.95 -13.89 9.43
N GLY A 158 7.81 -15.18 9.07
CA GLY A 158 7.85 -15.63 7.68
C GLY A 158 6.57 -15.30 6.89
N ASN A 159 6.63 -15.52 5.57
CA ASN A 159 5.51 -15.29 4.67
C ASN A 159 4.22 -16.00 5.12
N GLY A 160 3.13 -15.25 5.20
CA GLY A 160 1.82 -15.75 5.64
C GLY A 160 1.74 -16.26 7.09
N ALA A 161 2.78 -16.07 7.90
CA ALA A 161 2.86 -16.57 9.27
C ALA A 161 2.46 -15.55 10.33
N GLY A 162 1.81 -14.45 9.92
CA GLY A 162 1.30 -13.45 10.85
C GLY A 162 0.19 -14.00 11.76
N VAL A 163 0.12 -13.47 12.97
CA VAL A 163 -0.92 -13.80 13.94
C VAL A 163 -2.09 -12.85 13.77
N VAL A 164 -3.31 -13.37 13.75
CA VAL A 164 -4.53 -12.57 13.67
C VAL A 164 -5.25 -12.62 15.02
N ALA A 165 -5.64 -11.45 15.53
CA ALA A 165 -6.39 -11.34 16.78
C ALA A 165 -7.80 -11.94 16.60
N SER A 166 -8.33 -12.60 17.63
CA SER A 166 -9.68 -13.18 17.63
C SER A 166 -10.69 -12.37 18.44
N ASP A 167 -10.20 -11.38 19.19
CA ASP A 167 -11.00 -10.51 20.05
C ASP A 167 -10.23 -9.21 20.38
N VAL A 168 -10.92 -8.26 21.01
CA VAL A 168 -10.35 -6.96 21.43
C VAL A 168 -9.13 -7.13 22.36
N ALA A 169 -9.14 -8.13 23.24
CA ALA A 169 -8.06 -8.33 24.22
C ALA A 169 -6.76 -8.80 23.55
N SER A 170 -6.86 -9.78 22.64
CA SER A 170 -5.75 -10.28 21.84
C SER A 170 -5.25 -9.22 20.86
N TYR A 171 -6.11 -8.36 20.32
CA TYR A 171 -5.73 -7.23 19.47
C TYR A 171 -4.89 -6.19 20.24
N ASN A 172 -5.36 -5.75 21.41
CA ASN A 172 -4.61 -4.82 22.26
C ASN A 172 -3.27 -5.41 22.74
N THR A 173 -3.25 -6.73 22.98
CA THR A 173 -2.00 -7.46 23.28
C THR A 173 -1.06 -7.46 22.07
N ALA A 174 -1.60 -7.67 20.87
CA ALA A 174 -0.80 -7.68 19.64
C ALA A 174 -0.13 -6.31 19.39
N LEU A 175 -0.86 -5.20 19.57
CA LEU A 175 -0.32 -3.84 19.42
C LEU A 175 0.89 -3.56 20.32
N THR A 176 0.91 -4.13 21.52
CA THR A 176 2.00 -3.93 22.50
C THR A 176 3.10 -5.00 22.42
N THR A 177 2.90 -6.05 21.62
CA THR A 177 3.85 -7.17 21.48
C THR A 177 4.65 -7.09 20.18
N TYR A 178 3.96 -6.77 19.09
CA TYR A 178 4.48 -6.85 17.74
C TYR A 178 4.92 -5.46 17.24
N ASN A 179 5.89 -5.46 16.34
CA ASN A 179 6.35 -4.26 15.64
C ASN A 179 5.90 -4.24 14.18
N VAL A 180 5.28 -5.31 13.69
CA VAL A 180 4.80 -5.44 12.32
C VAL A 180 3.29 -5.64 12.30
N ALA A 181 2.57 -4.87 11.49
CA ALA A 181 1.17 -5.09 11.14
C ALA A 181 0.95 -4.91 9.63
N GLN A 182 0.14 -5.78 9.04
CA GLN A 182 -0.16 -5.74 7.62
C GLN A 182 -1.59 -6.21 7.32
N ASN A 183 -2.18 -5.69 6.24
CA ASN A 183 -3.44 -6.22 5.72
C ASN A 183 -3.63 -5.90 4.22
N SER A 184 -4.58 -6.60 3.60
CA SER A 184 -5.09 -6.37 2.24
C SER A 184 -6.56 -6.00 2.32
N TRP A 185 -6.87 -4.75 1.98
CA TRP A 185 -8.21 -4.20 2.13
C TRP A 185 -8.91 -4.05 0.79
N ALA A 186 -10.18 -4.45 0.77
CA ALA A 186 -11.03 -4.22 -0.37
C ALA A 186 -11.33 -2.72 -0.47
N THR A 187 -11.21 -2.16 -1.66
CA THR A 187 -11.39 -0.73 -1.91
C THR A 187 -12.77 -0.24 -1.48
N VAL A 188 -13.81 -1.07 -1.62
CA VAL A 188 -15.17 -0.77 -1.14
C VAL A 188 -15.25 -0.44 0.35
N TRP A 189 -14.38 -1.01 1.19
CA TRP A 189 -14.40 -0.75 2.63
C TRP A 189 -13.89 0.65 2.97
N ALA A 190 -13.11 1.24 2.07
CA ALA A 190 -12.69 2.62 2.13
C ALA A 190 -13.67 3.58 1.45
N GLY A 191 -14.84 3.10 0.99
CA GLY A 191 -15.84 3.91 0.31
C GLY A 191 -15.52 4.23 -1.15
N LEU A 192 -14.50 3.59 -1.74
CA LEU A 192 -14.16 3.75 -3.16
C LEU A 192 -15.27 3.12 -4.03
N ASP A 193 -15.75 3.86 -5.02
CA ASP A 193 -16.61 3.30 -6.07
C ASP A 193 -15.78 2.41 -6.99
N THR A 194 -16.00 1.09 -6.90
CA THR A 194 -15.25 0.11 -7.68
C THR A 194 -15.47 0.19 -9.18
N THR A 195 -16.57 0.80 -9.61
CA THR A 195 -16.96 0.88 -11.02
C THR A 195 -16.55 2.19 -11.68
N ALA A 196 -16.17 3.19 -10.88
CA ALA A 196 -15.71 4.46 -11.39
C ALA A 196 -14.27 4.33 -11.91
N ALA A 197 -14.06 4.84 -13.13
CA ALA A 197 -12.72 5.07 -13.65
C ALA A 197 -12.22 6.42 -13.14
N GLY A 198 -10.93 6.50 -12.83
CA GLY A 198 -10.33 7.70 -12.24
C GLY A 198 -8.98 7.42 -11.57
N GLU A 199 -8.53 8.40 -10.80
CA GLU A 199 -7.33 8.30 -9.97
C GLU A 199 -7.73 8.31 -8.50
N TYR A 200 -7.10 7.45 -7.71
CA TYR A 200 -7.32 7.36 -6.27
C TYR A 200 -5.97 7.44 -5.57
N GLU A 201 -5.81 8.42 -4.68
CA GLU A 201 -4.62 8.54 -3.85
C GLU A 201 -4.84 7.88 -2.49
N ILE A 202 -3.86 7.09 -2.05
CA ILE A 202 -3.83 6.48 -0.72
C ILE A 202 -2.54 6.90 -0.05
N VAL A 203 -2.65 7.46 1.16
CA VAL A 203 -1.52 7.91 1.96
C VAL A 203 -1.53 7.19 3.30
N LEU A 204 -0.37 6.68 3.72
CA LEU A 204 -0.16 6.08 5.02
C LEU A 204 0.92 6.86 5.75
N SER A 205 0.59 7.36 6.93
CA SER A 205 1.50 8.11 7.79
C SER A 205 1.58 7.50 9.18
N ALA A 206 2.77 7.55 9.79
CA ALA A 206 3.01 7.19 11.19
C ALA A 206 3.46 8.42 11.98
N PHE A 207 3.02 8.50 13.23
CA PHE A 207 3.22 9.65 14.10
C PHE A 207 3.81 9.23 15.45
N ASP A 208 4.82 9.98 15.90
CA ASP A 208 5.24 10.02 17.30
C ASP A 208 4.63 11.28 17.93
N GLY A 209 3.56 11.09 18.69
CA GLY A 209 2.71 12.18 19.16
C GLY A 209 2.09 12.96 18.00
N ALA A 210 2.52 14.22 17.79
CA ALA A 210 2.05 15.07 16.70
C ALA A 210 3.02 15.13 15.50
N THR A 211 4.18 14.49 15.61
CA THR A 211 5.23 14.54 14.60
C THR A 211 5.12 13.35 13.66
N VAL A 212 5.01 13.63 12.35
CA VAL A 212 5.12 12.59 11.32
C VAL A 212 6.55 12.04 11.34
N VAL A 213 6.68 10.74 11.55
CA VAL A 213 7.98 10.05 11.56
C VAL A 213 8.25 9.25 10.28
N ALA A 214 7.21 8.85 9.56
CA ALA A 214 7.28 8.28 8.22
C ALA A 214 5.96 8.53 7.47
N SER A 215 6.00 8.66 6.15
CA SER A 215 4.82 8.79 5.31
C SER A 215 5.09 8.33 3.88
N THR A 216 4.20 7.49 3.34
CA THR A 216 4.27 7.00 1.96
C THR A 216 2.90 7.15 1.29
N SER A 217 2.88 7.29 -0.04
CA SER A 217 1.65 7.35 -0.82
C SER A 217 1.77 6.57 -2.13
N ILE A 218 0.60 6.18 -2.65
CA ILE A 218 0.44 5.58 -3.98
C ILE A 218 -0.73 6.23 -4.70
N VAL A 219 -0.67 6.20 -6.03
CA VAL A 219 -1.80 6.57 -6.90
C VAL A 219 -2.24 5.33 -7.65
N VAL A 220 -3.54 5.05 -7.62
CA VAL A 220 -4.15 3.98 -8.40
C VAL A 220 -5.01 4.58 -9.50
N THR A 221 -4.63 4.35 -10.75
CA THR A 221 -5.44 4.71 -11.92
C THR A 221 -6.34 3.54 -12.29
N ALA A 222 -7.64 3.70 -12.04
CA ALA A 222 -8.66 2.76 -12.47
C ALA A 222 -9.13 3.11 -13.88
N VAL A 223 -8.96 2.20 -14.84
CA VAL A 223 -9.34 2.40 -16.25
C VAL A 223 -10.61 1.63 -16.60
N PRO A 224 -11.46 2.11 -17.52
CA PRO A 224 -12.65 1.35 -17.93
C PRO A 224 -12.25 -0.01 -18.50
N GLU A 225 -12.99 -1.08 -18.15
CA GLU A 225 -12.76 -2.40 -18.74
C GLU A 225 -12.77 -2.30 -20.29
N PRO A 226 -11.84 -2.97 -21.00
CA PRO A 226 -11.84 -2.98 -22.44
C PRO A 226 -13.18 -3.49 -22.99
N SER A 227 -13.93 -2.63 -23.66
CA SER A 227 -15.20 -3.02 -24.26
C SER A 227 -14.97 -4.06 -25.37
N ALA A 228 -15.21 -5.34 -25.07
CA ALA A 228 -15.07 -6.46 -26.01
C ALA A 228 -16.03 -6.39 -27.23
N PHE A 229 -16.88 -5.35 -27.31
CA PHE A 229 -17.97 -5.23 -28.27
C PHE A 229 -17.57 -4.81 -29.69
N LEU A 230 -16.37 -4.28 -29.92
CA LEU A 230 -16.00 -3.78 -31.25
C LEU A 230 -15.51 -4.88 -32.22
N PHE A 231 -14.97 -5.99 -31.73
CA PHE A 231 -14.45 -7.05 -32.60
C PHE A 231 -15.48 -8.12 -32.95
N GLY A 232 -16.40 -8.46 -32.04
CA GLY A 232 -17.46 -9.45 -32.30
C GLY A 232 -18.50 -8.95 -33.31
N GLY A 233 -18.90 -7.68 -33.23
CA GLY A 233 -19.87 -7.08 -34.15
C GLY A 233 -19.34 -6.95 -35.58
N LEU A 234 -18.05 -6.64 -35.75
CA LEU A 234 -17.44 -6.48 -37.07
C LEU A 234 -17.22 -7.85 -37.76
N VAL A 235 -16.84 -8.89 -37.00
CA VAL A 235 -16.70 -10.24 -37.53
C VAL A 235 -18.06 -10.85 -37.90
N CYS A 236 -19.08 -10.68 -37.05
CA CYS A 236 -20.43 -11.17 -37.36
C CYS A 236 -21.09 -10.43 -38.54
N SER A 237 -20.86 -9.13 -38.69
CA SER A 237 -21.39 -8.36 -39.83
C SER A 237 -20.68 -8.71 -41.15
N VAL A 238 -19.36 -8.94 -41.14
CA VAL A 238 -18.62 -9.39 -42.33
C VAL A 238 -19.02 -10.82 -42.74
N LEU A 239 -19.18 -11.74 -41.78
CA LEU A 239 -19.64 -13.11 -42.06
C LEU A 239 -21.10 -13.11 -42.55
N GLY A 240 -21.97 -12.33 -41.91
CA GLY A 240 -23.37 -12.18 -42.33
C GLY A 240 -23.53 -11.58 -43.73
N ALA A 241 -22.76 -10.54 -44.05
CA ALA A 241 -22.75 -9.93 -45.38
C ALA A 241 -22.23 -10.90 -46.47
N ASN A 242 -21.20 -11.70 -46.17
CA ASN A 242 -20.67 -12.69 -47.10
C ASN A 242 -21.64 -13.87 -47.32
N TYR A 243 -22.32 -14.33 -46.26
CA TYR A 243 -23.37 -15.34 -46.39
C TYR A 243 -24.55 -14.87 -47.23
N TYR A 244 -25.02 -13.64 -46.98
CA TYR A 244 -26.11 -13.02 -47.76
C TYR A 244 -25.75 -12.87 -49.25
N ARG A 245 -24.52 -12.44 -49.56
CA ARG A 245 -24.05 -12.28 -50.95
C ARG A 245 -24.01 -13.61 -51.71
N LYS A 246 -23.52 -14.68 -51.08
CA LYS A 246 -23.47 -16.02 -51.71
C LYS A 246 -24.87 -16.55 -52.05
N ASN A 247 -25.84 -16.36 -51.16
CA ASN A 247 -27.21 -16.82 -51.39
C ASN A 247 -27.98 -16.03 -52.47
N LYS A 248 -27.62 -14.76 -52.72
CA LYS A 248 -28.19 -14.00 -53.84
C LYS A 248 -27.64 -14.45 -55.19
N GLN A 249 -26.35 -14.79 -55.27
CA GLN A 249 -25.71 -15.25 -56.51
C GLN A 249 -26.14 -16.66 -56.92
N ALA A 250 -26.54 -17.51 -55.96
CA ALA A 250 -27.03 -18.86 -56.25
C ALA A 250 -28.49 -18.91 -56.74
N LYS A 251 -29.21 -17.78 -56.73
CA LYS A 251 -30.64 -17.67 -57.11
C LYS A 251 -30.88 -16.82 -58.37
N ALA A 252 -29.81 -16.37 -59.03
CA ALA A 252 -29.84 -15.70 -60.33
C ALA A 252 -29.24 -16.64 -61.38
#